data_AF-A0A7J6QXR0-F1
#
_entry.id   AF-A0A7J6QXR0-F1
#
_cell.length_a   1.000
_cell.length_b   1.000
_cell.length_c   1.000
_cell.angle_alpha   90.00
_cell.angle_beta   90.00
_cell.angle_gamma   90.00
#
_symmetry.space_group_name_H-M   'P 1'
#
loop_
_entity.id
_entity.type
_entity.pdbx_description
1 polymer ?
#
loop_
_entity_poly.entity_id
_entity_poly.type
_entity_poly.pdbx_seq_one_letter_code
_entity_poly.pdbx_strand_id
1 'polypeptide(L)'
;LHPGQFQELPFVKDGYQVNLPRPVLRAPLSGLKSFHEFLVNQGQAGVLMRQETVSMLPALALRGELQQDSLVLDICSAPGSKTSQLLEMLNECPRPDPSKPPEGMVVANELVVKRAHLLIHRLRHHNSPNLVVTAHAGQAFPSCFDGVTGRKIEFDAALCD
;
A
#
# COMPACT_ATOMS: atom_id res chain seq x y z
N LEU A 1 -21.34 1.09 -14.29
CA LEU A 1 -20.27 0.30 -14.93
C LEU A 1 -20.87 -0.89 -15.66
N HIS A 2 -20.83 -0.90 -16.99
CA HIS A 2 -21.16 -2.10 -17.75
C HIS A 2 -20.19 -3.23 -17.36
N PRO A 3 -20.67 -4.48 -17.19
CA PRO A 3 -19.81 -5.61 -16.86
C PRO A 3 -18.65 -5.72 -17.85
N GLY A 4 -17.41 -5.80 -17.34
CA GLY A 4 -16.21 -5.97 -18.16
C GLY A 4 -15.61 -4.71 -18.80
N GLN A 5 -16.25 -3.54 -18.67
CA GLN A 5 -15.66 -2.28 -19.14
C GLN A 5 -14.74 -1.67 -18.08
N PHE A 6 -13.51 -1.31 -18.48
CA PHE A 6 -12.59 -0.54 -17.66
C PHE A 6 -12.94 0.94 -17.69
N GLN A 7 -12.93 1.56 -16.54
CA GLN A 7 -13.08 3.00 -16.35
C GLN A 7 -11.86 3.51 -15.58
N GLU A 8 -11.26 4.60 -16.05
CA GLU A 8 -10.18 5.28 -15.33
C GLU A 8 -10.70 5.92 -14.05
N LEU A 9 -9.90 5.83 -12.98
CA LEU A 9 -10.16 6.49 -11.71
C LEU A 9 -9.63 7.93 -11.77
N PRO A 10 -10.48 8.95 -11.53
CA PRO A 10 -10.06 10.35 -11.72
C PRO A 10 -9.04 10.84 -10.68
N PHE A 11 -8.86 10.11 -9.58
CA PHE A 11 -7.99 10.50 -8.45
C PHE A 11 -6.72 9.64 -8.32
N VAL A 12 -6.56 8.60 -9.14
CA VAL A 12 -5.38 7.72 -9.17
C VAL A 12 -4.87 7.62 -10.59
N LYS A 13 -3.64 8.13 -10.81
CA LYS A 13 -2.93 7.93 -12.07
C LYS A 13 -2.73 6.44 -12.32
N ASP A 14 -2.95 5.98 -13.54
CA ASP A 14 -2.87 4.57 -13.94
C ASP A 14 -3.80 3.63 -13.13
N GLY A 15 -4.81 4.20 -12.46
CA GLY A 15 -5.83 3.49 -11.71
C GLY A 15 -7.06 3.20 -12.56
N TYR A 16 -7.48 1.93 -12.59
CA TYR A 16 -8.66 1.49 -13.35
C TYR A 16 -9.65 0.74 -12.46
N GLN A 17 -10.94 0.95 -12.71
CA GLN A 17 -12.04 0.20 -12.12
C GLN A 17 -12.76 -0.61 -13.19
N VAL A 18 -13.06 -1.87 -12.86
CA VAL A 18 -13.89 -2.73 -13.70
C VAL A 18 -14.95 -3.40 -12.83
N ASN A 19 -16.21 -3.39 -13.29
CA ASN A 19 -17.27 -4.13 -12.62
C ASN A 19 -17.23 -5.59 -13.07
N LEU A 20 -16.42 -6.38 -12.37
CA LEU A 20 -16.28 -7.81 -12.62
C LEU A 20 -16.23 -8.59 -11.30
N PRO A 21 -17.36 -9.11 -10.83
CA PRO A 21 -17.42 -9.86 -9.58
C PRO A 21 -16.50 -11.09 -9.62
N ARG A 22 -15.87 -11.40 -8.48
CA ARG A 22 -14.94 -12.54 -8.35
C ARG A 22 -15.52 -13.89 -8.80
N PRO A 23 -16.80 -14.22 -8.56
CA PRO A 23 -17.39 -15.46 -9.09
C PRO A 23 -17.39 -15.52 -10.61
N VAL A 24 -17.64 -14.39 -11.29
CA VAL A 24 -17.65 -14.30 -12.76
C VAL A 24 -16.24 -14.47 -13.32
N LEU A 25 -15.25 -13.80 -12.72
CA LEU A 25 -13.85 -13.91 -13.13
C LEU A 25 -13.30 -15.35 -13.04
N ARG A 26 -13.84 -16.16 -12.12
CA ARG A 26 -13.45 -17.56 -11.90
C ARG A 26 -14.34 -18.58 -12.59
N ALA A 27 -15.44 -18.15 -13.19
CA ALA A 27 -16.39 -19.06 -13.80
C ALA A 27 -15.77 -19.76 -15.01
N PRO A 28 -15.84 -21.11 -15.12
CA PRO A 28 -15.19 -21.86 -16.19
C PRO A 28 -15.61 -21.44 -17.61
N LEU A 29 -16.87 -20.99 -17.78
CA LEU A 29 -17.45 -20.63 -19.07
C LEU A 29 -17.39 -19.12 -19.36
N SER A 30 -16.70 -18.32 -18.54
CA SER A 30 -16.65 -16.86 -18.70
C SER A 30 -15.80 -16.39 -19.89
N GLY A 31 -14.92 -17.25 -20.42
CA GLY A 31 -13.89 -16.83 -21.40
C GLY A 31 -12.78 -15.96 -20.79
N LEU A 32 -12.80 -15.71 -19.48
CA LEU A 32 -11.89 -14.79 -18.79
C LEU A 32 -10.70 -15.49 -18.13
N LYS A 33 -10.46 -16.76 -18.43
CA LYS A 33 -9.38 -17.55 -17.79
C LYS A 33 -8.00 -16.90 -17.99
N SER A 34 -7.66 -16.53 -19.22
CA SER A 34 -6.39 -15.86 -19.54
C SER A 34 -6.25 -14.51 -18.83
N PHE A 35 -7.35 -13.75 -18.74
CA PHE A 35 -7.38 -12.49 -18.00
C PHE A 35 -7.23 -12.69 -16.49
N HIS A 36 -7.87 -13.72 -15.91
CA HIS A 36 -7.69 -14.07 -14.51
C HIS A 36 -6.25 -14.45 -14.20
N GLU A 37 -5.64 -15.29 -15.04
CA GLU A 37 -4.23 -15.68 -14.93
C GLU A 37 -3.30 -14.48 -15.07
N PHE A 38 -3.57 -13.58 -16.01
CA PHE A 38 -2.86 -12.31 -16.13
C PHE A 38 -2.92 -11.50 -14.83
N LEU A 39 -4.10 -11.28 -14.25
CA LEU A 39 -4.26 -10.52 -13.00
C LEU A 39 -3.53 -11.17 -11.81
N VAL A 40 -3.51 -12.51 -11.74
CA VAL A 40 -2.77 -13.24 -10.71
C VAL A 40 -1.27 -13.06 -10.90
N ASN A 41 -0.77 -13.27 -12.13
CA ASN A 41 0.64 -13.18 -12.45
C ASN A 41 1.19 -11.76 -12.28
N GLN A 42 0.48 -10.74 -12.75
CA GLN A 42 0.88 -9.35 -12.58
C GLN A 42 0.85 -8.91 -11.11
N GLY A 43 -0.10 -9.41 -10.32
CA GLY A 43 -0.11 -9.18 -8.88
C GLY A 43 1.05 -9.84 -8.15
N GLN A 44 1.45 -11.05 -8.56
CA GLN A 44 2.64 -11.72 -8.01
C GLN A 44 3.95 -11.08 -8.47
N ALA A 45 3.96 -10.44 -9.64
CA ALA A 45 5.10 -9.69 -10.14
C ALA A 45 5.24 -8.30 -9.48
N GLY A 46 4.26 -7.87 -8.67
CA GLY A 46 4.24 -6.53 -8.07
C GLY A 46 3.90 -5.41 -9.06
N VAL A 47 3.44 -5.75 -10.27
CA VAL A 47 3.11 -4.78 -11.33
C VAL A 47 1.72 -4.18 -11.13
N LEU A 48 0.80 -4.94 -10.55
CA LEU A 48 -0.62 -4.56 -10.47
C LEU A 48 -1.20 -4.87 -9.10
N MET A 49 -1.76 -3.86 -8.45
CA MET A 49 -2.47 -4.01 -7.20
C MET A 49 -3.99 -4.04 -7.43
N ARG A 50 -4.66 -5.04 -6.84
CA ARG A 50 -6.14 -5.13 -6.86
C ARG A 50 -6.70 -4.69 -5.52
N GLN A 51 -7.55 -3.68 -5.55
CA GLN A 51 -8.20 -3.14 -4.36
C GLN A 51 -9.58 -2.59 -4.69
N GLU A 52 -10.43 -2.53 -3.68
CA GLU A 52 -11.70 -1.80 -3.76
C GLU A 52 -11.44 -0.29 -3.87
N THR A 53 -12.09 0.36 -4.82
CA THR A 53 -11.92 1.78 -5.13
C THR A 53 -12.08 2.69 -3.90
N VAL A 54 -13.13 2.51 -3.09
CA VAL A 54 -13.36 3.37 -1.91
C VAL A 54 -12.32 3.15 -0.81
N SER A 55 -11.73 1.96 -0.74
CA SER A 55 -10.67 1.66 0.22
C SER A 55 -9.34 2.37 -0.11
N MET A 56 -9.21 2.98 -1.28
CA MET A 56 -8.01 3.73 -1.67
C MET A 56 -7.99 5.14 -1.07
N LEU A 57 -9.17 5.71 -0.78
CA LEU A 57 -9.31 7.12 -0.37
C LEU A 57 -8.50 7.49 0.88
N PRO A 58 -8.43 6.67 1.96
CA PRO A 58 -7.72 7.06 3.17
C PRO A 58 -6.22 7.31 2.95
N ALA A 59 -5.55 6.47 2.15
CA ALA A 59 -4.13 6.67 1.84
C ALA A 59 -3.96 7.89 0.93
N LEU A 60 -4.80 8.02 -0.11
CA LEU A 60 -4.74 9.14 -1.06
C LEU A 60 -4.98 10.50 -0.39
N ALA A 61 -5.76 10.55 0.70
CA ALA A 61 -5.97 11.77 1.46
C ALA A 61 -4.66 12.31 2.07
N LEU A 62 -3.68 11.44 2.34
CA LEU A 62 -2.37 11.84 2.84
C LEU A 62 -1.41 12.31 1.74
N ARG A 63 -1.71 12.07 0.45
CA ARG A 63 -0.79 12.33 -0.67
C ARG A 63 -0.19 13.74 -0.67
N GLY A 64 -0.98 14.75 -0.31
CA GLY A 64 -0.53 16.15 -0.29
C GLY A 64 0.47 16.48 0.83
N GLU A 65 0.51 15.66 1.88
CA GLU A 65 1.38 15.83 3.05
C GLU A 65 2.69 15.05 2.91
N LEU A 66 2.79 14.11 1.96
CA LEU A 66 3.95 13.23 1.81
C LEU A 66 5.07 13.87 0.99
N GLN A 67 6.29 13.75 1.51
CA GLN A 67 7.57 14.07 0.86
C GLN A 67 8.44 12.82 0.74
N GLN A 68 9.54 12.90 -0.02
CA GLN A 68 10.41 11.73 -0.27
C GLN A 68 11.12 11.20 0.97
N ASP A 69 11.25 12.03 1.99
CA ASP A 69 11.85 11.78 3.29
C ASP A 69 10.81 11.57 4.40
N SER A 70 9.51 11.58 4.07
CA SER A 70 8.46 11.44 5.08
C SER A 70 8.47 10.08 5.77
N LEU A 71 8.34 10.11 7.10
CA LEU A 71 8.11 8.96 7.95
C LEU A 71 6.61 8.82 8.22
N VAL A 72 6.00 7.79 7.64
CA VAL A 72 4.56 7.56 7.67
C VAL A 72 4.22 6.35 8.53
N LEU A 73 3.24 6.48 9.40
CA LEU A 73 2.73 5.39 10.23
C LEU A 73 1.40 4.85 9.68
N ASP A 74 1.32 3.55 9.43
CA ASP A 74 0.06 2.84 9.22
C ASP A 74 -0.19 1.96 10.46
N ILE A 75 -1.19 2.30 11.29
CA ILE A 75 -1.34 1.68 12.63
C ILE A 75 -1.95 0.27 12.57
N CYS A 76 -2.77 0.00 11.55
CA CYS A 76 -3.58 -1.21 11.40
C CYS A 76 -3.40 -1.80 9.99
N SER A 77 -2.16 -2.11 9.66
CA SER A 77 -1.75 -2.25 8.26
C SER A 77 -2.25 -3.49 7.55
N ALA A 78 -2.53 -4.60 8.26
CA ALA A 78 -2.91 -5.80 7.54
C ALA A 78 -4.33 -5.68 6.96
N PRO A 79 -4.52 -5.95 5.65
CA PRO A 79 -3.67 -6.86 4.90
C PRO A 79 -2.76 -6.18 3.86
N GLY A 80 -2.47 -4.89 4.00
CA GLY A 80 -1.36 -4.19 3.32
C GLY A 80 -1.73 -3.27 2.18
N SER A 81 -3.02 -3.12 1.86
CA SER A 81 -3.43 -2.38 0.67
C SER A 81 -3.18 -0.88 0.76
N LYS A 82 -3.38 -0.28 1.92
CA LYS A 82 -3.12 1.14 2.15
C LYS A 82 -1.62 1.39 2.32
N THR A 83 -0.94 0.53 3.06
CA THR A 83 0.53 0.51 3.18
C THR A 83 1.23 0.51 1.82
N SER A 84 0.75 -0.33 0.89
CA SER A 84 1.26 -0.37 -0.49
C SER A 84 1.12 0.97 -1.20
N GLN A 85 -0.07 1.59 -1.12
CA GLN A 85 -0.29 2.90 -1.74
C GLN A 85 0.59 3.97 -1.12
N LEU A 86 0.80 3.95 0.20
CA LEU A 86 1.73 4.87 0.86
C LEU A 86 3.16 4.68 0.34
N LEU A 87 3.62 3.44 0.20
CA LEU A 87 4.94 3.12 -0.39
C LEU A 87 5.05 3.62 -1.83
N GLU A 88 4.03 3.40 -2.66
CA GLU A 88 3.99 3.90 -4.04
C GLU A 88 4.07 5.43 -4.06
N MET A 89 3.27 6.12 -3.26
CA MET A 89 3.26 7.59 -3.21
C MET A 89 4.59 8.19 -2.73
N LEU A 90 5.27 7.58 -1.75
CA LEU A 90 6.60 8.02 -1.32
C LEU A 90 7.63 7.87 -2.44
N ASN A 91 7.55 6.78 -3.22
CA ASN A 91 8.45 6.54 -4.35
C ASN A 91 8.12 7.41 -5.58
N GLU A 92 6.87 7.83 -5.75
CA GLU A 92 6.40 8.66 -6.87
C GLU A 92 6.57 10.18 -6.65
N CYS A 93 7.04 10.60 -5.46
CA CYS A 93 7.07 12.02 -5.11
C CYS A 93 7.81 12.89 -6.16
N PRO A 94 7.25 14.06 -6.53
CA PRO A 94 7.54 14.76 -7.80
C PRO A 94 8.92 15.41 -7.97
N ARG A 95 9.83 15.32 -6.99
CA ARG A 95 11.20 15.85 -7.09
C ARG A 95 12.21 14.80 -6.60
N PRO A 96 12.41 13.70 -7.33
CA PRO A 96 13.52 12.80 -7.04
C PRO A 96 14.81 13.59 -7.20
N ASP A 97 15.53 13.78 -6.11
CA ASP A 97 16.95 14.10 -6.19
C ASP A 97 17.65 12.81 -6.63
N PRO A 98 18.10 12.69 -7.90
CA PRO A 98 18.75 11.46 -8.37
C PRO A 98 20.06 11.16 -7.63
N SER A 99 20.57 12.10 -6.84
CA SER A 99 21.76 11.92 -5.99
C SER A 99 21.45 11.35 -4.60
N LYS A 100 20.17 11.27 -4.20
CA LYS A 100 19.75 10.76 -2.89
C LYS A 100 18.81 9.57 -3.05
N PRO A 101 19.03 8.47 -2.33
CA PRO A 101 18.00 7.44 -2.22
C PRO A 101 16.75 8.03 -1.55
N PRO A 102 15.54 7.53 -1.83
CA PRO A 102 14.37 7.90 -1.05
C PRO A 102 14.64 7.59 0.42
N GLU A 103 14.65 8.61 1.28
CA GLU A 103 14.96 8.49 2.71
C GLU A 103 13.70 8.21 3.55
N GLY A 104 12.52 8.42 2.97
CA GLY A 104 11.24 8.25 3.63
C GLY A 104 10.94 6.79 3.93
N MET A 105 9.98 6.55 4.81
CA MET A 105 9.71 5.20 5.27
C MET A 105 8.26 5.04 5.72
N VAL A 106 7.67 3.90 5.40
CA VAL A 106 6.38 3.48 5.96
C VAL A 106 6.63 2.50 7.09
N VAL A 107 6.18 2.87 8.29
CA VAL A 107 6.08 1.97 9.44
C VAL A 107 4.68 1.36 9.43
N ALA A 108 4.60 0.09 9.09
CA ALA A 108 3.38 -0.67 9.01
C ALA A 108 3.21 -1.52 10.28
N ASN A 109 2.30 -1.12 11.16
CA ASN A 109 2.01 -1.83 12.39
C ASN A 109 0.82 -2.79 12.23
N GLU A 110 0.96 -4.00 12.75
CA GLU A 110 -0.16 -4.92 12.88
C GLU A 110 -0.04 -5.68 14.20
N LEU A 111 -0.99 -5.45 15.10
CA LEU A 111 -1.02 -6.07 16.44
C LEU A 111 -0.92 -7.60 16.38
N VAL A 112 -1.58 -8.23 15.39
CA VAL A 112 -1.61 -9.70 15.28
C VAL A 112 -0.46 -10.18 14.40
N VAL A 113 0.56 -10.78 15.00
CA VAL A 113 1.77 -11.31 14.30
C VAL A 113 1.42 -12.16 13.07
N LYS A 114 0.39 -13.03 13.15
CA LYS A 114 -0.05 -13.84 11.99
C LYS A 114 -0.51 -12.98 10.81
N ARG A 115 -1.19 -11.86 11.07
CA ARG A 115 -1.61 -10.90 10.06
C ARG A 115 -0.43 -10.06 9.57
N ALA A 116 0.55 -9.76 10.43
CA ALA A 116 1.80 -9.11 10.04
C ALA A 116 2.60 -9.99 9.04
N HIS A 117 2.62 -11.31 9.20
CA HIS A 117 3.22 -12.20 8.20
C HIS A 117 2.49 -12.16 6.85
N LEU A 118 1.16 -12.05 6.84
CA LEU A 118 0.38 -11.88 5.61
C LEU A 118 0.70 -10.54 4.94
N LEU A 119 0.83 -9.48 5.73
CA LEU A 119 1.26 -8.15 5.29
C LEU A 119 2.64 -8.23 4.61
N ILE A 120 3.64 -8.82 5.26
CA ILE A 120 5.00 -9.02 4.71
C ILE A 120 4.93 -9.82 3.40
N HIS A 121 4.19 -10.94 3.38
CA HIS A 121 4.05 -11.75 2.18
C HIS A 121 3.48 -10.95 1.01
N ARG A 122 2.52 -10.05 1.24
CA ARG A 122 1.91 -9.25 0.16
C ARG A 122 2.86 -8.14 -0.29
N LEU A 123 3.48 -7.45 0.66
CA LEU A 123 4.33 -6.30 0.37
C LEU A 123 5.71 -6.67 -0.16
N ARG A 124 6.18 -7.92 0.02
CA ARG A 124 7.48 -8.36 -0.53
C ARG A 124 7.61 -8.12 -2.03
N HIS A 125 6.49 -8.12 -2.76
CA HIS A 125 6.49 -7.95 -4.21
C HIS A 125 6.74 -6.49 -4.64
N HIS A 126 6.65 -5.52 -3.72
CA HIS A 126 7.05 -4.13 -3.97
C HIS A 126 8.57 -3.95 -3.97
N ASN A 127 9.33 -4.87 -3.34
CA ASN A 127 10.79 -4.78 -3.22
C ASN A 127 11.32 -3.40 -2.74
N SER A 128 10.52 -2.68 -1.94
CA SER A 128 10.91 -1.36 -1.44
C SER A 128 11.75 -1.50 -0.16
N PRO A 129 12.90 -0.82 -0.07
CA PRO A 129 13.68 -0.76 1.16
C PRO A 129 13.05 0.17 2.22
N ASN A 130 12.01 0.92 1.85
CA ASN A 130 11.38 1.97 2.66
C ASN A 130 10.21 1.46 3.52
N LEU A 131 10.22 0.18 3.91
CA LEU A 131 9.15 -0.47 4.68
C LEU A 131 9.71 -1.08 5.96
N VAL A 132 9.11 -0.72 7.09
CA VAL A 132 9.30 -1.41 8.37
C VAL A 132 7.98 -2.01 8.82
N VAL A 133 7.98 -3.29 9.19
CA VAL A 133 6.81 -3.96 9.75
C VAL A 133 7.00 -4.17 11.24
N THR A 134 6.03 -3.72 12.03
CA THR A 134 6.02 -3.88 13.49
C THR A 134 4.78 -4.64 13.95
N ALA A 135 4.87 -5.24 15.13
CA ALA A 135 3.76 -5.95 15.76
C ALA A 135 3.59 -5.49 17.20
N HIS A 136 3.08 -4.27 17.37
CA HIS A 136 2.88 -3.63 18.66
C HIS A 136 1.43 -3.16 18.86
N ALA A 137 1.08 -2.92 20.12
CA ALA A 137 -0.16 -2.26 20.49
C ALA A 137 -0.18 -0.85 19.89
N GLY A 138 -1.19 -0.55 19.06
CA GLY A 138 -1.30 0.74 18.38
C GLY A 138 -1.33 1.93 19.35
N GLN A 139 -1.80 1.72 20.58
CA GLN A 139 -1.80 2.75 21.64
C GLN A 139 -0.39 3.16 22.10
N ALA A 140 0.64 2.38 21.78
CA ALA A 140 2.03 2.73 22.06
C ALA A 140 2.57 3.77 21.05
N PHE A 141 1.95 3.90 19.87
CA PHE A 141 2.30 4.95 18.92
C PHE A 141 1.62 6.28 19.29
N PRO A 142 2.22 7.44 18.93
CA PRO A 142 3.47 7.61 18.20
C PRO A 142 4.70 7.65 19.13
N SER A 143 4.62 7.13 20.36
CA SER A 143 5.71 7.23 21.34
C SER A 143 6.85 6.27 21.01
N CYS A 144 7.63 6.61 19.99
CA CYS A 144 8.84 5.91 19.55
C CYS A 144 10.06 6.76 19.88
N PHE A 145 11.15 6.12 20.29
CA PHE A 145 12.41 6.78 20.62
C PHE A 145 13.56 6.10 19.88
N ASP A 146 14.48 6.91 19.38
CA ASP A 146 15.76 6.44 18.85
C ASP A 146 16.57 5.81 20.00
N GLY A 147 16.92 4.52 19.85
CA GLY A 147 17.65 3.77 20.87
C GLY A 147 19.10 4.24 21.10
N VAL A 148 19.66 5.04 20.19
CA VAL A 148 21.02 5.60 20.31
C VAL A 148 20.98 7.01 20.88
N THR A 149 20.15 7.89 20.29
CA THR A 149 20.11 9.30 20.69
C THR A 149 19.12 9.60 21.81
N GLY A 150 18.19 8.68 22.10
CA GLY A 150 17.10 8.87 23.05
C GLY A 150 16.05 9.90 22.59
N ARG A 151 16.16 10.41 21.37
CA ARG A 151 15.23 11.42 20.84
C ARG A 151 13.92 10.75 20.43
N LYS A 152 12.82 11.46 20.67
CA LYS A 152 11.50 11.05 20.19
C LYS A 152 11.48 11.08 18.66
N ILE A 153 10.96 10.03 18.06
CA ILE A 153 10.71 9.93 16.63
C ILE A 153 9.31 10.49 16.38
N GLU A 154 9.19 11.40 15.40
CA GLU A 154 7.91 11.97 15.00
C GLU A 154 7.57 11.51 13.59
N PHE A 155 6.28 11.25 13.37
CA PHE A 155 5.74 10.82 12.08
C PHE A 155 5.12 12.03 11.40
N ASP A 156 5.39 12.20 10.10
CA ASP A 156 4.82 13.29 9.30
C ASP A 156 3.33 13.05 9.00
N ALA A 157 2.94 11.78 8.91
CA ALA A 157 1.56 11.38 8.71
C ALA A 157 1.26 10.04 9.41
N ALA A 158 0.01 9.86 9.83
CA ALA A 158 -0.47 8.61 10.39
C ALA A 158 -1.82 8.23 9.79
N LEU A 159 -1.98 6.95 9.48
CA LEU A 159 -3.19 6.33 8.98
C LEU A 159 -3.72 5.32 10.00
N CYS A 160 -4.99 5.50 10.36
CA CYS A 160 -5.72 4.62 11.27
C CYS A 160 -6.99 4.15 10.55
N ASP A 161 -6.93 2.95 9.98
CA ASP A 161 -8.05 2.29 9.28
C ASP A 161 -8.50 1.00 9.99
#